data_AF-A0A4Z1B367-F1
#
_entry.id   AF-A0A4Z1B367-F1
#
_cell.length_a   1.000
_cell.length_b   1.000
_cell.length_c   1.000
_cell.angle_alpha   90.00
_cell.angle_beta   90.00
_cell.angle_gamma   90.00
#
_symmetry.space_group_name_H-M   'P 1'
#
loop_
_entity.id
_entity.type
_entity.pdbx_description
1 polymer ?
#
loop_
_entity_poly.entity_id
_entity_poly.type
_entity_poly.pdbx_seq_one_letter_code
_entity_poly.pdbx_strand_id
1 'polypeptide(L)'
;MSLEVILLAIGSIFPWGFYLIYTQPNTGREKRFFFIIFFALLLGWISTELVLRASAFIWPETEIKAKVAKSILSQTAFLAFVKAGMMEELCKSILIVSLSLILAFDWKKKEFLPETFLVGGFVALGFAGIENYHYILTAKEDDRIHTFILRTLKSSNAHLLINLCFALCLIKSNKRQFPDKYWYILSGFLLAVVQHGLFDFFVIPVGRFGHWAATALFVGIWVWIVKDRRVYMKEEKIYKEKPPQEKPLNEEVSQVVPEIIR
;
A
#
# COMPACT_ATOMS: atom_id res chain seq x y z
N MET A 1 -18.41 18.99 14.60
CA MET A 1 -17.22 18.59 13.80
C MET A 1 -16.71 19.84 13.11
N SER A 2 -15.46 20.27 13.35
CA SER A 2 -14.93 21.48 12.71
C SER A 2 -14.66 21.19 11.23
N LEU A 3 -15.32 21.92 10.32
CA LEU A 3 -15.14 21.78 8.87
C LEU A 3 -13.66 21.98 8.47
N GLU A 4 -12.98 22.90 9.13
CA GLU A 4 -11.54 23.16 8.95
C GLU A 4 -10.69 21.89 9.15
N VAL A 5 -10.90 21.19 10.26
CA VAL A 5 -10.13 19.97 10.60
C VAL A 5 -10.34 18.87 9.56
N ILE A 6 -11.56 18.73 9.04
CA ILE A 6 -11.87 17.78 7.97
C ILE A 6 -11.12 18.15 6.69
N LEU A 7 -11.16 19.43 6.30
CA LEU A 7 -10.47 19.91 5.09
C LEU A 7 -8.96 19.73 5.19
N LEU A 8 -8.36 19.99 6.36
CA LEU A 8 -6.95 19.75 6.61
C LEU A 8 -6.60 18.25 6.54
N ALA A 9 -7.44 17.38 7.14
CA ALA A 9 -7.25 15.94 7.08
C ALA A 9 -7.33 15.41 5.62
N ILE A 10 -8.32 15.85 4.83
CA ILE A 10 -8.42 15.49 3.40
C ILE A 10 -7.23 16.06 2.62
N GLY A 11 -6.88 17.33 2.86
CA GLY A 11 -5.76 18.00 2.21
C GLY A 11 -4.42 17.29 2.45
N SER A 12 -4.28 16.63 3.61
CA SER A 12 -3.01 15.99 3.99
C SER A 12 -2.69 14.72 3.20
N ILE A 13 -3.71 14.10 2.59
CA ILE A 13 -3.56 12.90 1.76
C ILE A 13 -3.67 13.21 0.26
N PHE A 14 -4.19 14.38 -0.10
CA PHE A 14 -4.50 14.75 -1.47
C PHE A 14 -3.29 14.76 -2.42
N PRO A 15 -2.12 15.36 -2.08
CA PRO A 15 -0.95 15.36 -2.97
C PRO A 15 -0.48 13.94 -3.31
N TRP A 16 -0.56 13.04 -2.33
CA TRP A 16 -0.17 11.65 -2.48
C TRP A 16 -1.17 10.84 -3.31
N GLY A 17 -2.47 11.09 -3.14
CA GLY A 17 -3.52 10.52 -3.98
C GLY A 17 -3.37 10.94 -5.44
N PHE A 18 -3.08 12.23 -5.67
CA PHE A 18 -2.77 12.74 -7.01
C PHE A 18 -1.54 12.04 -7.61
N TYR A 19 -0.45 11.91 -6.85
CA TYR A 19 0.74 11.18 -7.28
C TYR A 19 0.43 9.73 -7.72
N LEU A 20 -0.39 9.01 -6.94
CA LEU A 20 -0.76 7.62 -7.28
C LEU A 20 -1.53 7.54 -8.58
N ILE A 21 -2.53 8.40 -8.78
CA ILE A 21 -3.35 8.43 -9.99
C ILE A 21 -2.50 8.83 -11.20
N TYR A 22 -1.76 9.94 -11.08
CA TYR A 22 -0.95 10.49 -12.15
C TYR A 22 0.11 9.51 -12.65
N THR A 23 0.69 8.72 -11.74
CA THR A 23 1.75 7.80 -12.12
C THR A 23 1.25 6.46 -12.65
N GLN A 24 -0.01 6.09 -12.40
CA GLN A 24 -0.56 4.76 -12.72
C GLN A 24 -0.45 4.45 -14.23
N PRO A 25 0.09 3.27 -14.62
CA PRO A 25 0.16 2.89 -16.03
C PRO A 25 -1.25 2.72 -16.64
N ASN A 26 -1.35 2.93 -17.95
CA ASN A 26 -2.62 2.74 -18.65
C ASN A 26 -2.81 1.25 -18.94
N THR A 27 -3.64 0.61 -18.11
CA THR A 27 -3.95 -0.82 -18.25
C THR A 27 -5.17 -1.08 -19.12
N GLY A 28 -5.80 -0.05 -19.70
CA GLY A 28 -7.11 -0.13 -20.36
C GLY A 28 -8.27 -0.41 -19.39
N ARG A 29 -8.03 -0.42 -18.07
CA ARG A 29 -9.03 -0.69 -17.03
C ARG A 29 -9.32 0.52 -16.14
N GLU A 30 -9.02 1.71 -16.63
CA GLU A 30 -9.17 2.98 -15.90
C GLU A 30 -10.59 3.19 -15.35
N LYS A 31 -11.62 2.68 -16.04
CA LYS A 31 -13.02 2.70 -15.58
C LYS A 31 -13.22 2.07 -14.18
N ARG A 32 -12.33 1.16 -13.77
CA ARG A 32 -12.36 0.51 -12.44
C ARG A 32 -11.61 1.28 -11.36
N PHE A 33 -10.78 2.26 -11.73
CA PHE A 33 -9.95 2.99 -10.77
C PHE A 33 -10.79 3.72 -9.74
N PHE A 34 -11.91 4.31 -10.16
CA PHE A 34 -12.85 4.96 -9.24
C PHE A 34 -13.30 4.00 -8.12
N PHE A 35 -13.75 2.79 -8.47
CA PHE A 35 -14.18 1.79 -7.48
C PHE A 35 -13.02 1.34 -6.59
N ILE A 36 -11.84 1.10 -7.16
CA ILE A 36 -10.65 0.72 -6.40
C ILE A 36 -10.30 1.80 -5.37
N ILE A 37 -10.24 3.06 -5.80
CA ILE A 37 -9.91 4.20 -4.95
C ILE A 37 -10.94 4.35 -3.83
N PHE A 38 -12.22 4.33 -4.17
CA PHE A 38 -13.31 4.48 -3.20
C PHE A 38 -13.28 3.39 -2.12
N PHE A 39 -13.25 2.11 -2.53
CA PHE A 39 -13.21 1.01 -1.57
C PHE A 39 -11.90 0.94 -0.80
N ALA A 40 -10.76 1.27 -1.43
CA ALA A 40 -9.47 1.29 -0.74
C ALA A 40 -9.44 2.38 0.34
N LEU A 41 -9.92 3.59 0.06
CA LEU A 41 -10.04 4.66 1.07
C LEU A 41 -10.95 4.23 2.23
N LEU A 42 -12.11 3.64 1.92
CA LEU A 42 -13.04 3.15 2.92
C LEU A 42 -12.42 2.05 3.80
N LEU A 43 -11.71 1.09 3.21
CA LEU A 43 -11.01 0.05 3.96
C LEU A 43 -9.85 0.62 4.78
N GLY A 44 -9.15 1.65 4.28
CA GLY A 44 -8.14 2.38 5.04
C GLY A 44 -8.73 3.00 6.31
N TRP A 45 -9.88 3.68 6.20
CA TRP A 45 -10.60 4.19 7.37
C TRP A 45 -10.99 3.06 8.32
N ILE A 46 -11.67 2.02 7.83
CA ILE A 46 -12.07 0.87 8.65
C ILE A 46 -10.87 0.27 9.39
N SER A 47 -9.71 0.17 8.72
CA SER A 47 -8.47 -0.29 9.32
C SER A 47 -8.05 0.55 10.53
N THR A 48 -8.10 1.89 10.43
CA THR A 48 -7.76 2.77 11.55
C THR A 48 -8.70 2.57 12.73
N GLU A 49 -10.01 2.51 12.48
CA GLU A 49 -11.01 2.27 13.52
C GLU A 49 -10.81 0.91 14.22
N LEU A 50 -10.50 -0.13 13.43
CA LEU A 50 -10.21 -1.45 13.96
C LEU A 50 -8.97 -1.43 14.84
N VAL A 51 -7.89 -0.77 14.41
CA VAL A 51 -6.67 -0.63 15.21
C VAL A 51 -6.97 0.10 16.51
N LEU A 52 -7.63 1.27 16.46
CA LEU A 52 -7.93 2.06 17.66
C LEU A 52 -8.74 1.26 18.69
N ARG A 53 -9.76 0.52 18.25
CA ARG A 53 -10.59 -0.32 19.12
C ARG A 53 -9.82 -1.53 19.65
N ALA A 54 -9.08 -2.22 18.79
CA ALA A 54 -8.27 -3.37 19.19
C ALA A 54 -7.19 -2.95 20.19
N SER A 55 -6.53 -1.82 19.96
CA SER A 55 -5.51 -1.28 20.86
C SER A 55 -6.10 -0.92 22.23
N ALA A 56 -7.28 -0.29 22.27
CA ALA A 56 -7.97 0.02 23.52
C ALA A 56 -8.39 -1.25 24.29
N PHE A 57 -8.77 -2.32 23.58
CA PHE A 57 -9.16 -3.59 24.19
C PHE A 57 -7.97 -4.41 24.69
N ILE A 58 -6.91 -4.52 23.90
CA ILE A 58 -5.74 -5.35 24.22
C ILE A 58 -4.80 -4.65 25.22
N TRP A 59 -4.73 -3.31 25.20
CA TRP A 59 -3.89 -2.51 26.11
C TRP A 59 -4.69 -1.41 26.82
N PRO A 60 -5.65 -1.77 27.70
CA PRO A 60 -6.52 -0.80 28.39
C PRO A 60 -5.76 0.06 29.41
N GLU A 61 -4.70 -0.47 30.02
CA GLU A 61 -3.88 0.23 31.00
C GLU A 61 -2.67 0.87 30.32
N THR A 62 -2.73 2.17 30.02
CA THR A 62 -1.55 2.91 29.54
C THR A 62 -1.27 4.18 30.34
N GLU A 63 -1.56 4.16 31.63
CA GLU A 63 -0.63 4.79 32.56
C GLU A 63 0.42 3.74 32.89
N ILE A 64 1.64 3.93 32.39
CA ILE A 64 2.80 3.09 32.67
C ILE A 64 3.07 3.18 34.18
N LYS A 65 2.41 2.36 34.98
CA LYS A 65 2.86 2.04 36.33
C LYS A 65 4.08 1.15 36.17
N ALA A 66 5.23 1.81 36.06
CA ALA A 66 6.55 1.21 36.05
C ALA A 66 6.75 0.32 37.28
N LYS A 67 6.37 -0.95 37.20
CA LYS A 67 6.72 -1.99 38.18
C LYS A 67 7.78 -2.96 37.66
N VAL A 68 8.33 -2.74 36.46
CA VAL A 68 9.50 -3.46 35.97
C VAL A 68 10.44 -2.43 35.37
N ALA A 69 11.70 -2.41 35.81
CA ALA A 69 12.79 -1.62 35.24
C ALA A 69 13.09 -2.07 33.79
N LYS A 70 12.15 -1.85 32.86
CA LYS A 70 12.37 -2.03 31.43
C LYS A 70 13.11 -0.79 30.93
N SER A 71 14.30 -1.00 30.36
CA SER A 71 15.06 0.04 29.65
C SER A 71 14.15 0.86 28.72
N ILE A 72 14.33 2.17 28.68
CA ILE A 72 13.60 3.09 27.76
C ILE A 72 13.64 2.54 26.32
N LEU A 73 14.78 1.95 25.93
CA LEU A 73 14.96 1.32 24.62
C LEU A 73 13.98 0.18 24.35
N SER A 74 13.79 -0.72 25.31
CA SER A 74 12.89 -1.88 25.13
C SER A 74 11.43 -1.48 25.17
N GLN A 75 11.09 -0.41 25.90
CA GLN A 75 9.75 0.19 25.88
C GLN A 75 9.45 0.83 24.53
N THR A 76 10.36 1.67 24.01
CA THR A 76 10.21 2.28 22.69
C THR A 76 10.10 1.23 21.59
N ALA A 77 10.92 0.17 21.63
CA ALA A 77 10.83 -0.93 20.67
C ALA A 77 9.49 -1.66 20.75
N PHE A 78 8.97 -1.94 21.95
CA PHE A 78 7.67 -2.58 22.10
C PHE A 78 6.52 -1.71 21.55
N LEU A 79 6.53 -0.41 21.87
CA LEU A 79 5.52 0.52 21.36
C LEU A 79 5.57 0.62 19.83
N ALA A 80 6.76 0.83 19.28
CA ALA A 80 6.96 1.05 17.85
C ALA A 80 6.66 -0.20 17.00
N PHE A 81 7.19 -1.36 17.38
CA PHE A 81 7.07 -2.56 16.54
C PHE A 81 5.82 -3.38 16.83
N VAL A 82 5.40 -3.50 18.09
CA VAL A 82 4.30 -4.40 18.45
C VAL A 82 2.98 -3.66 18.50
N LYS A 83 2.92 -2.57 19.29
CA LYS A 83 1.66 -1.87 19.52
C LYS A 83 1.20 -1.08 18.29
N ALA A 84 2.11 -0.36 17.65
CA ALA A 84 1.85 0.39 16.43
C ALA A 84 2.09 -0.50 15.19
N GLY A 85 3.36 -0.75 14.84
CA GLY A 85 3.73 -1.37 13.57
C GLY A 85 3.01 -2.69 13.26
N MET A 86 3.04 -3.66 14.17
CA MET A 86 2.42 -4.97 13.91
C MET A 86 0.90 -4.89 13.80
N MET A 87 0.24 -4.17 14.71
CA MET A 87 -1.23 -4.05 14.70
C MET A 87 -1.72 -3.30 13.45
N GLU A 88 -1.08 -2.18 13.13
CA GLU A 88 -1.46 -1.35 11.99
C GLU A 88 -1.20 -2.05 10.67
N GLU A 89 -0.02 -2.62 10.49
CA GLU A 89 0.32 -3.29 9.24
C GLU A 89 -0.44 -4.61 9.07
N LEU A 90 -0.80 -5.31 10.14
CA LEU A 90 -1.62 -6.52 10.04
C LEU A 90 -3.01 -6.18 9.51
N CYS A 91 -3.69 -5.20 10.12
CA CYS A 91 -5.01 -4.76 9.67
C CYS A 91 -4.96 -4.27 8.21
N LYS A 92 -4.01 -3.39 7.87
CA LYS A 92 -3.87 -2.87 6.51
C LYS A 92 -3.53 -3.97 5.50
N SER A 93 -2.58 -4.84 5.80
CA SER A 93 -2.13 -5.88 4.88
C SER A 93 -3.23 -6.88 4.54
N ILE A 94 -4.03 -7.29 5.53
CA ILE A 94 -5.19 -8.17 5.31
C ILE A 94 -6.19 -7.52 4.35
N LEU A 95 -6.51 -6.23 4.56
CA LEU A 95 -7.46 -5.51 3.72
C LEU A 95 -6.91 -5.24 2.31
N ILE A 96 -5.61 -4.93 2.18
CA ILE A 96 -4.93 -4.76 0.89
C ILE A 96 -4.97 -6.05 0.09
N VAL A 97 -4.63 -7.19 0.71
CA VAL A 97 -4.69 -8.49 0.04
C VAL A 97 -6.11 -8.81 -0.37
N SER A 98 -7.08 -8.66 0.55
CA SER A 98 -8.49 -8.97 0.30
C SER A 98 -9.06 -8.16 -0.86
N LEU A 99 -8.87 -6.83 -0.84
CA LEU A 99 -9.36 -5.97 -1.93
C LEU A 99 -8.60 -6.21 -3.23
N SER A 100 -7.30 -6.50 -3.16
CA SER A 100 -6.52 -6.86 -4.36
C SER A 100 -7.04 -8.14 -5.00
N LEU A 101 -7.39 -9.16 -4.21
CA LEU A 101 -7.99 -10.40 -4.72
C LEU A 101 -9.35 -10.18 -5.38
N ILE A 102 -10.12 -9.19 -4.91
CA ILE A 102 -11.44 -8.88 -5.46
C ILE A 102 -11.34 -8.02 -6.73
N LEU A 103 -10.54 -6.95 -6.73
CA LEU A 103 -10.56 -5.92 -7.78
C LEU A 103 -9.30 -5.82 -8.64
N ALA A 104 -8.18 -6.40 -8.19
CA ALA A 104 -6.87 -6.25 -8.82
C ALA A 104 -6.10 -7.58 -8.92
N PHE A 105 -6.81 -8.69 -9.12
CA PHE A 105 -6.24 -10.02 -9.28
C PHE A 105 -6.83 -10.73 -10.51
N ASP A 106 -5.96 -11.32 -11.31
CA ASP A 106 -6.34 -12.19 -12.41
C ASP A 106 -6.46 -13.62 -11.88
N TRP A 107 -7.69 -14.08 -11.67
CA TRP A 107 -7.97 -15.43 -11.18
C TRP A 107 -7.62 -16.54 -12.17
N LYS A 108 -7.55 -16.25 -13.47
CA LYS A 108 -7.14 -17.23 -14.48
C LYS A 108 -5.64 -17.45 -14.42
N LYS A 109 -4.86 -16.35 -14.35
CA LYS A 109 -3.40 -16.39 -14.27
C LYS A 109 -2.86 -16.60 -12.85
N LYS A 110 -3.72 -16.42 -11.84
CA LYS A 110 -3.36 -16.37 -10.41
C LYS A 110 -2.32 -15.28 -10.10
N GLU A 111 -2.49 -14.11 -10.72
CA GLU A 111 -1.53 -13.01 -10.68
C GLU A 111 -2.15 -11.71 -10.14
N PHE A 112 -1.39 -10.98 -9.30
CA PHE A 112 -1.73 -9.62 -8.91
C PHE A 112 -1.50 -8.65 -10.08
N LEU A 113 -2.44 -7.76 -10.31
CA LEU A 113 -2.40 -6.78 -11.39
C LEU A 113 -1.73 -5.47 -10.96
N PRO A 114 -1.28 -4.60 -11.88
CA PRO A 114 -0.70 -3.29 -11.53
C PRO A 114 -1.61 -2.42 -10.66
N GLU A 115 -2.92 -2.61 -10.73
CA GLU A 115 -3.91 -1.95 -9.88
C GLU A 115 -3.78 -2.28 -8.39
N THR A 116 -3.10 -3.37 -8.02
CA THR A 116 -2.75 -3.67 -6.61
C THR A 116 -1.94 -2.54 -5.98
N PHE A 117 -1.16 -1.80 -6.79
CA PHE A 117 -0.45 -0.60 -6.34
C PHE A 117 -1.40 0.52 -5.89
N LEU A 118 -2.50 0.74 -6.62
CA LEU A 118 -3.55 1.70 -6.22
C LEU A 118 -4.26 1.22 -4.96
N VAL A 119 -4.57 -0.07 -4.86
CA VAL A 119 -5.19 -0.65 -3.65
C VAL A 119 -4.33 -0.36 -2.42
N GLY A 120 -3.04 -0.73 -2.46
CA GLY A 120 -2.12 -0.48 -1.35
C GLY A 120 -2.01 1.00 -0.97
N GLY A 121 -1.82 1.86 -1.98
CA GLY A 121 -1.67 3.29 -1.79
C GLY A 121 -2.91 3.94 -1.17
N PHE A 122 -4.10 3.69 -1.71
CA PHE A 122 -5.32 4.32 -1.21
C PHE A 122 -5.83 3.73 0.11
N VAL A 123 -5.53 2.47 0.44
CA VAL A 123 -5.73 1.95 1.81
C VAL A 123 -4.84 2.72 2.79
N ALA A 124 -3.59 3.01 2.42
CA ALA A 124 -2.69 3.81 3.24
C ALA A 124 -3.19 5.25 3.45
N LEU A 125 -3.70 5.87 2.38
CA LEU A 125 -4.23 7.24 2.45
C LEU A 125 -5.54 7.31 3.25
N GLY A 126 -6.41 6.31 3.14
CA GLY A 126 -7.60 6.21 4.00
C GLY A 126 -7.22 6.10 5.46
N PHE A 127 -6.21 5.27 5.76
CA PHE A 127 -5.69 5.11 7.12
C PHE A 127 -5.10 6.42 7.67
N ALA A 128 -4.17 7.00 6.92
CA ALA A 128 -3.48 8.24 7.30
C ALA A 128 -4.44 9.43 7.41
N GLY A 129 -5.49 9.49 6.59
CA GLY A 129 -6.48 10.57 6.64
C GLY A 129 -7.23 10.62 7.98
N ILE A 130 -7.67 9.47 8.47
CA ILE A 130 -8.37 9.37 9.77
C ILE A 130 -7.41 9.62 10.93
N GLU A 131 -6.20 9.06 10.86
CA GLU A 131 -5.19 9.32 11.89
C GLU A 131 -4.82 10.82 11.93
N ASN A 132 -4.58 11.45 10.77
CA ASN A 132 -4.32 12.89 10.66
C ASN A 132 -5.47 13.73 11.23
N TYR A 133 -6.71 13.33 10.96
CA TYR A 133 -7.89 13.99 11.53
C TYR A 133 -7.82 14.02 13.06
N HIS A 134 -7.51 12.89 13.72
CA HIS A 134 -7.40 12.85 15.19
C HIS A 134 -6.25 13.70 15.72
N TYR A 135 -5.08 13.69 15.06
CA TYR A 135 -3.95 14.54 15.46
C TYR A 135 -4.25 16.04 15.31
N ILE A 136 -4.87 16.45 14.20
CA ILE A 136 -5.21 17.87 13.96
C ILE A 136 -6.35 18.32 14.89
N LEU A 137 -7.31 17.44 15.17
CA LEU A 137 -8.42 17.73 16.09
C LEU A 137 -7.92 17.97 17.53
N THR A 138 -6.90 17.23 17.95
CA THR A 138 -6.32 17.32 19.30
C THR A 138 -5.23 18.37 19.44
N ALA A 139 -4.72 18.90 18.32
CA ALA A 139 -3.77 20.00 18.31
C ALA A 139 -4.41 21.31 18.81
N LYS A 140 -3.59 22.15 19.44
CA LYS A 140 -3.97 23.54 19.75
C LYS A 140 -4.24 24.28 18.44
N GLU A 141 -5.16 25.24 18.47
CA GLU A 141 -5.59 25.98 17.29
C GLU A 141 -4.42 26.61 16.52
N ASP A 142 -3.51 27.28 17.23
CA ASP A 142 -2.30 27.89 16.65
C ASP A 142 -1.33 26.87 16.02
N ASP A 143 -1.37 25.61 16.47
CA ASP A 143 -0.49 24.53 16.01
C ASP A 143 -1.13 23.65 14.92
N ARG A 144 -2.39 23.87 14.54
CA ARG A 144 -3.13 23.01 13.59
C ARG A 144 -2.45 22.96 12.22
N ILE A 145 -2.07 24.12 11.68
CA ILE A 145 -1.40 24.20 10.37
C ILE A 145 -0.04 23.52 10.40
N HIS A 146 0.74 23.74 11.46
CA HIS A 146 2.03 23.07 11.63
C HIS A 146 1.86 21.54 11.72
N THR A 147 0.89 21.08 12.51
CA THR A 147 0.53 19.66 12.64
C THR A 147 0.11 19.08 11.29
N PHE A 148 -0.76 19.77 10.55
CA PHE A 148 -1.18 19.40 9.20
C PHE A 148 0.02 19.22 8.25
N ILE A 149 0.94 20.18 8.20
CA ILE A 149 2.11 20.11 7.31
C ILE A 149 3.01 18.92 7.69
N LEU A 150 3.31 18.76 8.98
CA LEU A 150 4.15 17.66 9.46
C LEU A 150 3.52 16.29 9.17
N ARG A 151 2.21 16.15 9.41
CA ARG A 151 1.47 14.91 9.16
C ARG A 151 1.39 14.59 7.67
N THR A 152 1.17 15.59 6.82
CA THR A 152 1.19 15.46 5.35
C THR A 152 2.53 14.93 4.84
N LEU A 153 3.64 15.52 5.31
CA LEU A 153 4.98 15.20 4.78
C LEU A 153 5.57 13.93 5.38
N LYS A 154 5.32 13.67 6.67
CA LYS A 154 5.90 12.54 7.40
C LYS A 154 4.93 11.37 7.48
N SER A 155 3.82 11.50 8.20
CA SER A 155 2.93 10.36 8.46
C SER A 155 2.24 9.84 7.20
N SER A 156 1.56 10.70 6.42
CA SER A 156 0.86 10.25 5.21
C SER A 156 1.82 9.57 4.23
N ASN A 157 3.02 10.14 4.09
CA ASN A 157 4.08 9.58 3.28
C ASN A 157 4.58 8.24 3.85
N ALA A 158 4.74 8.12 5.18
CA ALA A 158 5.14 6.89 5.85
C ALA A 158 4.20 5.73 5.53
N HIS A 159 2.91 5.91 5.82
CA HIS A 159 1.91 4.87 5.57
C HIS A 159 1.84 4.53 4.08
N LEU A 160 1.88 5.55 3.22
CA LEU A 160 1.89 5.37 1.77
C LEU A 160 3.04 4.45 1.35
N LEU A 161 4.27 4.80 1.69
CA LEU A 161 5.44 4.04 1.23
C LEU A 161 5.47 2.62 1.75
N ILE A 162 5.13 2.40 3.01
CA ILE A 162 5.11 1.08 3.61
C ILE A 162 4.09 0.20 2.88
N ASN A 163 2.87 0.71 2.66
CA ASN A 163 1.83 -0.04 1.95
C ASN A 163 2.15 -0.22 0.45
N LEU A 164 2.79 0.75 -0.20
CA LEU A 164 3.24 0.61 -1.58
C LEU A 164 4.35 -0.43 -1.72
N CYS A 165 5.26 -0.52 -0.75
CA CYS A 165 6.26 -1.58 -0.67
C CYS A 165 5.57 -2.95 -0.56
N PHE A 166 4.58 -3.07 0.32
CA PHE A 166 3.80 -4.31 0.45
C PHE A 166 3.04 -4.65 -0.84
N ALA A 167 2.37 -3.67 -1.48
CA ALA A 167 1.68 -3.87 -2.75
C ALA A 167 2.62 -4.30 -3.89
N LEU A 168 3.83 -3.74 -3.94
CA LEU A 168 4.86 -4.20 -4.88
C LEU A 168 5.34 -5.61 -4.57
N CYS A 169 5.45 -6.01 -3.29
CA CYS A 169 5.71 -7.39 -2.92
C CYS A 169 4.60 -8.34 -3.42
N LEU A 170 3.33 -7.95 -3.35
CA LEU A 170 2.23 -8.72 -3.94
C LEU A 170 2.42 -8.88 -5.45
N ILE A 171 2.69 -7.80 -6.18
CA ILE A 171 2.93 -7.86 -7.64
C ILE A 171 4.17 -8.73 -7.97
N LYS A 172 5.27 -8.55 -7.23
CA LYS A 172 6.52 -9.33 -7.39
C LYS A 172 6.34 -10.81 -7.10
N SER A 173 5.39 -11.16 -6.23
CA SER A 173 5.09 -12.55 -5.89
C SER A 173 4.60 -13.36 -7.09
N ASN A 174 4.15 -12.71 -8.18
CA ASN A 174 3.79 -13.38 -9.44
C ASN A 174 4.97 -14.12 -10.09
N LYS A 175 6.21 -13.73 -9.80
CA LYS A 175 7.42 -14.44 -10.29
C LYS A 175 7.78 -15.68 -9.45
N ARG A 176 6.97 -16.02 -8.45
CA ARG A 176 7.20 -17.15 -7.55
C ARG A 176 6.13 -18.21 -7.79
N GLN A 177 6.54 -19.46 -7.75
CA GLN A 177 5.61 -20.59 -7.77
C GLN A 177 5.06 -20.84 -6.36
N PHE A 178 3.95 -21.57 -6.27
CA PHE A 178 3.47 -22.06 -4.99
C PHE A 178 4.34 -23.23 -4.52
N PRO A 179 4.69 -23.35 -3.22
CA PRO A 179 4.23 -22.53 -2.09
C PRO A 179 5.05 -21.25 -1.81
N ASP A 180 6.20 -21.06 -2.46
CA ASP A 180 7.12 -19.93 -2.20
C ASP A 180 6.47 -18.55 -2.32
N LYS A 181 5.44 -18.43 -3.16
CA LYS A 181 4.60 -17.23 -3.26
C LYS A 181 4.06 -16.78 -1.90
N TYR A 182 3.60 -17.70 -1.05
CA TYR A 182 3.07 -17.36 0.28
C TYR A 182 4.15 -16.84 1.21
N TRP A 183 5.31 -17.49 1.24
CA TRP A 183 6.46 -17.05 2.03
C TRP A 183 6.97 -15.68 1.60
N TYR A 184 6.92 -15.40 0.30
CA TYR A 184 7.29 -14.10 -0.24
C TYR A 184 6.32 -13.00 0.20
N ILE A 185 5.01 -13.27 0.18
CA ILE A 185 3.98 -12.34 0.66
C ILE A 185 4.14 -12.11 2.17
N LEU A 186 4.34 -13.17 2.95
CA LEU A 186 4.59 -13.07 4.39
C LEU A 186 5.84 -12.24 4.69
N SER A 187 6.91 -12.44 3.93
CA SER A 187 8.13 -11.63 4.04
C SER A 187 7.87 -10.15 3.72
N GLY A 188 7.00 -9.86 2.75
CA GLY A 188 6.55 -8.51 2.45
C GLY A 188 5.77 -7.87 3.60
N PHE A 189 4.91 -8.64 4.28
CA PHE A 189 4.21 -8.18 5.49
C PHE A 189 5.20 -7.90 6.63
N LEU A 190 6.12 -8.84 6.92
CA LEU A 190 7.13 -8.65 7.96
C LEU A 190 8.02 -7.44 7.68
N LEU A 191 8.36 -7.20 6.41
CA LEU A 191 9.07 -6.01 5.99
C LEU A 191 8.27 -4.73 6.28
N ALA A 192 6.96 -4.72 6.02
CA ALA A 192 6.10 -3.59 6.34
C ALA A 192 6.11 -3.29 7.85
N VAL A 193 5.95 -4.33 8.69
CA VAL A 193 6.04 -4.21 10.16
C VAL A 193 7.39 -3.64 10.59
N VAL A 194 8.49 -4.11 10.01
CA VAL A 194 9.83 -3.63 10.33
C VAL A 194 10.03 -2.18 9.89
N GLN A 195 9.57 -1.81 8.69
CA GLN A 195 9.67 -0.43 8.19
C GLN A 195 8.87 0.54 9.06
N HIS A 196 7.65 0.16 9.44
CA HIS A 196 6.82 0.95 10.35
C HIS A 196 7.48 1.07 11.72
N GLY A 197 7.84 -0.06 12.33
CA GLY A 197 8.44 -0.08 13.66
C GLY A 197 9.76 0.68 13.71
N LEU A 198 10.60 0.63 12.67
CA LEU A 198 11.81 1.45 12.60
C LEU A 198 11.49 2.94 12.50
N PHE A 199 10.49 3.32 11.71
CA PHE A 199 10.06 4.72 11.62
C PHE A 199 9.66 5.27 12.99
N ASP A 200 8.76 4.58 13.67
CA ASP A 200 8.28 4.96 15.00
C ASP A 200 9.39 4.94 16.04
N PHE A 201 10.24 3.90 16.01
CA PHE A 201 11.37 3.77 16.93
C PHE A 201 12.33 4.96 16.85
N PHE A 202 12.54 5.52 15.65
CA PHE A 202 13.38 6.69 15.46
C PHE A 202 12.67 8.01 15.75
N VAL A 203 11.35 8.10 15.55
CA VAL A 203 10.59 9.35 15.72
C VAL A 203 10.12 9.55 17.15
N ILE A 204 9.68 8.50 17.85
CA ILE A 204 9.12 8.58 19.22
C ILE A 204 10.06 9.26 20.22
N PRO A 205 11.39 8.99 20.25
CA PRO A 205 12.30 9.64 21.19
C PRO A 205 12.54 11.14 20.94
N VAL A 206 11.99 11.70 19.86
CA VAL A 206 12.11 13.13 19.45
C VAL A 206 13.56 13.63 19.27
N GLY A 207 14.52 12.73 19.12
CA GLY A 207 15.93 13.07 18.91
C GLY A 207 16.26 13.52 17.48
N ARG A 208 17.20 14.46 17.30
CA ARG A 208 17.63 14.93 15.97
C ARG A 208 18.18 13.79 15.10
N PHE A 209 19.03 12.94 15.68
CA PHE A 209 19.59 11.79 14.97
C PHE A 209 18.50 10.82 14.51
N GLY A 210 17.51 10.53 15.37
CA GLY A 210 16.37 9.68 15.01
C GLY A 210 15.60 10.25 13.81
N HIS A 211 15.32 11.56 13.80
CA HIS A 211 14.68 12.20 12.66
C HIS A 211 15.48 12.07 11.35
N TRP A 212 16.81 12.21 11.41
CA TRP A 212 17.66 11.99 10.24
C TRP A 212 17.65 10.54 9.77
N ALA A 213 17.72 9.59 10.70
CA ALA A 213 17.63 8.16 10.39
C ALA A 213 16.27 7.79 9.75
N ALA A 214 15.17 8.27 10.31
CA ALA A 214 13.83 8.09 9.74
C ALA A 214 13.71 8.71 8.34
N THR A 215 14.29 9.90 8.13
CA THR A 215 14.29 10.56 6.82
C THR A 215 15.10 9.76 5.79
N ALA A 216 16.29 9.28 6.17
CA ALA A 216 17.12 8.45 5.30
C ALA A 216 16.44 7.12 4.94
N LEU A 217 15.76 6.49 5.91
CA LEU A 217 14.94 5.30 5.68
C LEU A 217 13.87 5.57 4.62
N PHE A 218 13.13 6.68 4.73
CA PHE A 218 12.11 7.02 3.73
C PHE A 218 12.65 7.31 2.35
N VAL A 219 13.74 8.06 2.25
CA VAL A 219 14.38 8.31 0.95
C VAL A 219 14.79 6.97 0.31
N GLY A 220 15.34 6.04 1.11
CA GLY A 220 15.66 4.69 0.67
C GLY A 220 14.45 3.91 0.15
N ILE A 221 13.34 3.90 0.90
CA ILE A 221 12.10 3.23 0.49
C ILE A 221 11.51 3.88 -0.78
N TRP A 222 11.54 5.20 -0.89
CA TRP A 222 11.11 5.94 -2.08
C TRP A 222 11.89 5.52 -3.33
N VAL A 223 13.22 5.52 -3.25
CA VAL A 223 14.10 5.11 -4.35
C VAL A 223 13.81 3.66 -4.74
N TRP A 224 13.61 2.79 -3.75
CA TRP A 224 13.24 1.40 -3.98
C TRP A 224 11.90 1.29 -4.73
N ILE A 225 10.84 1.93 -4.24
CA ILE A 225 9.51 1.91 -4.88
C ILE A 225 9.59 2.40 -6.32
N VAL A 226 10.28 3.52 -6.58
CA VAL A 226 10.44 4.06 -7.93
C VAL A 226 11.16 3.08 -8.84
N LYS A 227 12.26 2.46 -8.37
CA LYS A 227 13.02 1.46 -9.12
C LYS A 227 12.17 0.24 -9.45
N ASP A 228 11.49 -0.33 -8.46
CA ASP A 228 10.65 -1.51 -8.64
C ASP A 228 9.48 -1.24 -9.56
N ARG A 229 8.80 -0.12 -9.35
CA ARG A 229 7.67 0.31 -10.17
C ARG A 229 8.02 0.31 -11.66
N ARG A 230 9.19 0.87 -12.01
CA ARG A 230 9.69 0.88 -13.40
C ARG A 230 9.91 -0.51 -13.98
N VAL A 231 10.12 -1.54 -13.15
CA VAL A 231 10.39 -2.92 -13.61
C VAL A 231 9.10 -3.75 -13.63
N TYR A 232 8.25 -3.61 -12.63
CA TYR A 232 7.14 -4.52 -12.37
C TYR A 232 5.76 -3.98 -12.79
N MET A 233 5.64 -2.69 -13.08
CA MET A 233 4.39 -2.07 -13.52
C MET A 233 4.37 -1.71 -15.03
N LYS A 234 5.27 -2.26 -15.85
CA LYS A 234 5.30 -2.02 -17.30
C LYS A 234 4.22 -2.82 -18.05
N GLU A 235 3.59 -2.17 -19.03
CA GLU A 235 2.48 -2.67 -19.86
C GLU A 235 2.83 -3.93 -20.70
N GLU A 236 4.10 -4.13 -21.07
CA GLU A 236 4.45 -5.05 -22.16
C GLU A 236 4.37 -6.56 -21.86
N LYS A 237 4.41 -6.98 -20.59
CA LYS A 237 4.52 -8.42 -20.24
C LYS A 237 3.22 -9.09 -19.80
N ILE A 238 2.20 -8.32 -19.44
CA ILE A 238 0.97 -8.90 -18.85
C ILE A 238 -0.07 -9.26 -19.94
N TYR A 239 0.04 -8.68 -21.16
CA TYR A 239 -1.02 -8.75 -22.18
C TYR A 239 -0.59 -9.08 -23.62
N LYS A 240 0.66 -9.49 -23.90
CA LYS A 240 1.02 -10.01 -25.24
C LYS A 240 0.67 -11.49 -25.41
N GLU A 241 -0.62 -11.80 -25.33
CA GLU A 241 -1.21 -12.90 -26.11
C GLU A 241 -2.42 -12.33 -26.81
N LYS A 242 -2.20 -11.75 -28.00
CA LYS A 242 -3.29 -11.70 -28.98
C LYS A 242 -3.71 -13.15 -29.22
N PRO A 243 -5.01 -13.50 -29.24
CA PRO A 243 -5.40 -14.82 -29.73
C PRO A 243 -4.78 -15.04 -31.12
N PRO A 244 -4.43 -16.28 -31.49
CA PRO A 244 -3.97 -16.55 -32.84
C PRO A 244 -4.99 -15.94 -33.79
N GLN A 245 -4.53 -15.07 -34.70
CA GLN A 245 -5.37 -14.66 -35.80
C GLN A 245 -5.74 -15.96 -36.52
N GLU A 246 -6.98 -16.43 -36.35
CA GLU A 246 -7.55 -17.45 -37.22
C GLU A 246 -7.40 -16.90 -38.63
N LYS A 247 -6.49 -17.50 -39.39
CA LYS A 247 -6.45 -17.30 -40.83
C LYS A 247 -7.85 -17.66 -41.33
N PRO A 248 -8.53 -16.79 -42.09
CA PRO A 248 -9.78 -17.18 -42.70
C PRO A 248 -9.49 -18.41 -43.57
N LEU A 249 -10.24 -19.49 -43.27
CA LEU A 249 -10.26 -20.71 -44.04
C LEU A 249 -10.92 -20.38 -45.39
N ASN A 250 -10.14 -19.84 -46.32
CA ASN A 250 -10.59 -19.72 -47.69
C ASN A 250 -10.45 -21.09 -48.36
N GLU A 251 -11.61 -21.62 -48.71
CA GLU A 251 -11.86 -22.78 -49.53
C GLU A 251 -11.04 -22.73 -50.83
N GLU A 252 -10.07 -23.63 -50.96
CA GLU A 252 -9.67 -24.12 -52.28
C GLU A 252 -10.20 -25.56 -52.41
N VAL A 253 -11.47 -25.64 -52.80
CA VAL A 253 -12.07 -26.87 -53.31
C VAL A 253 -12.00 -26.83 -54.83
N SER A 254 -11.10 -27.66 -55.37
CA SER A 254 -11.20 -28.38 -56.64
C SER A 254 -11.28 -27.58 -57.95
N GLN A 255 -10.20 -27.66 -58.74
CA GLN A 255 -10.30 -28.16 -60.10
C GLN A 255 -9.14 -29.12 -60.40
N VAL A 256 -9.45 -30.42 -60.36
CA VAL A 256 -8.64 -31.48 -60.99
C VAL A 256 -8.85 -31.38 -62.50
N VAL A 257 -7.79 -31.04 -63.25
CA VAL A 257 -7.72 -31.28 -64.69
C VAL A 257 -6.65 -32.36 -64.91
N PRO A 258 -6.99 -33.55 -65.43
CA PRO A 258 -5.99 -34.54 -65.79
C PRO A 258 -5.32 -34.13 -67.10
N GLU A 259 -3.99 -33.98 -67.06
CA GLU A 259 -3.17 -33.76 -68.25
C GLU A 259 -3.03 -35.09 -69.02
N ILE A 260 -3.59 -35.10 -70.24
CA ILE A 260 -3.49 -36.22 -71.19
C ILE A 260 -2.09 -36.17 -71.81
N ILE A 261 -1.33 -37.25 -71.63
CA ILE A 261 -0.05 -37.52 -72.29
C ILE A 261 -0.26 -37.54 -73.82
N ARG A 262 0.41 -36.64 -74.54
CA ARG A 262 0.88 -36.83 -75.93
C ARG A 262 2.17 -36.08 -76.15
#